data_AF-A0A8J4E6M2-F1
#
_entry.id   AF-A0A8J4E6M2-F1
#
_cell.length_a   1.000
_cell.length_b   1.000
_cell.length_c   1.000
_cell.angle_alpha   90.00
_cell.angle_beta   90.00
_cell.angle_gamma   90.00
#
_symmetry.space_group_name_H-M   'P 1'
#
loop_
_entity.id
_entity.type
_entity.pdbx_description
1 polymer ?
#
loop_
_entity_poly.entity_id
_entity_poly.type
_entity_poly.pdbx_seq_one_letter_code
_entity_poly.pdbx_strand_id
1 'polypeptide(L)'
;MSVASSLAARISRLTFLDRTADEVTELLIETVVDWAVGQNWRVYRRARSVVPLPPPMHFSTLDVACARPAGPPVVVEVDRSDRRRTLDKLRAEAEAGRIAVWLRWGTGAIAPVDGPVHLVTCGVTARSGPNGRRFDRVVATHRPPPDHTV
;
A
#
# COMPACT_ATOMS: atom_id res chain seq x y z
N MET A 1 -6.44 17.57 2.96
CA MET A 1 -5.47 16.45 3.09
C MET A 1 -5.41 15.72 1.75
N SER A 2 -4.22 15.38 1.22
CA SER A 2 -4.12 14.64 -0.04
C SER A 2 -4.57 13.18 0.11
N VAL A 3 -4.90 12.53 -1.01
CA VAL A 3 -5.27 11.10 -1.05
C VAL A 3 -4.19 10.25 -0.38
N ALA A 4 -2.92 10.43 -0.78
CA ALA A 4 -1.79 9.70 -0.21
C ALA A 4 -1.60 9.99 1.28
N SER A 5 -1.74 11.25 1.73
CA SER A 5 -1.62 11.60 3.15
C SER A 5 -2.74 10.99 4.00
N SER A 6 -3.96 10.94 3.47
CA SER A 6 -5.10 10.31 4.15
C SER A 6 -4.93 8.80 4.28
N LEU A 7 -4.50 8.13 3.20
CA LEU A 7 -4.20 6.71 3.26
C LEU A 7 -3.02 6.43 4.19
N ALA A 8 -1.95 7.22 4.14
CA ALA A 8 -0.82 7.10 5.07
C ALA A 8 -1.26 7.23 6.54
N ALA A 9 -2.18 8.13 6.85
CA ALA A 9 -2.76 8.26 8.19
C ALA A 9 -3.62 7.05 8.61
N ARG A 10 -4.29 6.37 7.67
CA ARG A 10 -4.99 5.11 7.94
C ARG A 10 -3.99 3.99 8.23
N ILE A 11 -2.98 3.84 7.38
CA ILE A 11 -1.94 2.80 7.49
C ILE A 11 -1.11 2.98 8.76
N SER A 12 -0.82 4.23 9.16
CA SER A 12 -0.02 4.51 10.35
C SER A 12 -0.62 3.93 11.63
N ARG A 13 -1.95 3.83 11.71
CA ARG A 13 -2.71 3.30 12.85
C ARG A 13 -2.86 1.78 12.85
N LEU A 14 -2.45 1.09 11.78
CA LEU A 14 -2.61 -0.34 11.66
C LEU A 14 -1.65 -1.07 12.61
N THR A 15 -2.19 -2.01 13.39
CA THR A 15 -1.44 -2.93 14.26
C THR A 15 -1.81 -4.36 13.89
N PHE A 16 -0.82 -5.24 13.82
CA PHE A 16 -1.02 -6.68 13.66
C PHE A 16 0.20 -7.42 14.20
N LEU A 17 -0.02 -8.66 14.60
CA LEU A 17 1.02 -9.55 15.09
C LEU A 17 0.95 -10.86 14.33
N ASP A 18 2.11 -11.48 14.22
CA ASP A 18 2.35 -12.83 13.73
C ASP A 18 1.62 -13.10 12.41
N ARG A 19 1.94 -12.32 11.36
CA ARG A 19 1.37 -12.52 10.02
C ARG A 19 2.43 -13.04 9.04
N THR A 20 2.04 -13.91 8.11
CA THR A 20 2.87 -14.26 6.94
C THR A 20 2.93 -13.07 5.98
N ALA A 21 3.79 -13.15 4.97
CA ALA A 21 3.86 -12.10 3.96
C ALA A 21 2.55 -11.92 3.16
N ASP A 22 1.87 -13.04 2.87
CA ASP A 22 0.60 -13.00 2.13
C ASP A 22 -0.51 -12.41 3.00
N GLU A 23 -0.56 -12.80 4.28
CA GLU A 23 -1.52 -12.22 5.23
C GLU A 23 -1.34 -10.72 5.42
N VAL A 24 -0.10 -10.21 5.44
CA VAL A 24 0.15 -8.75 5.53
C VAL A 24 -0.33 -8.04 4.26
N THR A 25 -0.02 -8.60 3.09
CA THR A 25 -0.46 -8.01 1.81
C THR A 25 -1.98 -7.95 1.72
N GLU A 26 -2.67 -9.03 2.05
CA GLU A 26 -4.13 -9.08 2.06
C GLU A 26 -4.71 -8.10 3.07
N LEU A 27 -4.19 -8.05 4.31
CA LEU A 27 -4.64 -7.10 5.32
C LEU A 27 -4.49 -5.64 4.88
N LEU A 28 -3.42 -5.31 4.17
CA LEU A 28 -3.20 -3.96 3.63
C LEU A 28 -4.17 -3.65 2.50
N ILE A 29 -4.47 -4.61 1.61
CA ILE A 29 -5.50 -4.47 0.57
C ILE A 29 -6.86 -4.20 1.22
N GLU A 30 -7.26 -5.00 2.22
CA GLU A 30 -8.51 -4.80 2.96
C GLU A 30 -8.54 -3.43 3.65
N THR A 31 -7.42 -3.01 4.24
CA THR A 31 -7.32 -1.69 4.89
C THR A 31 -7.50 -0.54 3.89
N VAL A 32 -6.99 -0.68 2.66
CA VAL A 32 -7.20 0.29 1.57
C VAL A 32 -8.67 0.30 1.13
N VAL A 33 -9.28 -0.87 0.99
CA VAL A 33 -10.71 -1.00 0.63
C VAL A 33 -11.57 -0.31 1.69
N ASP A 34 -11.38 -0.63 2.96
CA ASP A 34 -12.12 -0.03 4.08
C ASP A 34 -11.97 1.49 4.12
N TRP A 35 -10.75 1.98 3.90
CA TRP A 35 -10.50 3.42 3.84
C TRP A 35 -11.29 4.06 2.70
N ALA A 36 -11.26 3.51 1.49
CA ALA A 36 -11.97 4.06 0.34
C ALA A 36 -13.49 3.99 0.52
N VAL A 37 -14.02 2.89 1.08
CA VAL A 37 -15.43 2.76 1.43
C VAL A 37 -15.83 3.82 2.47
N GLY A 38 -15.00 4.06 3.48
CA GLY A 38 -15.22 5.13 4.47
C GLY A 38 -15.21 6.55 3.90
N GLN A 39 -14.62 6.75 2.71
CA GLN A 39 -14.70 8.00 1.94
C GLN A 39 -15.93 8.05 1.00
N ASN A 40 -16.81 7.03 1.05
CA ASN A 40 -17.95 6.86 0.16
C ASN A 40 -17.58 6.70 -1.33
N TRP A 41 -16.43 6.07 -1.60
CA TRP A 41 -15.95 5.77 -2.96
C TRP A 41 -16.39 4.38 -3.41
N ARG A 42 -16.54 4.19 -4.72
CA ARG A 42 -16.79 2.87 -5.30
C ARG A 42 -15.47 2.14 -5.50
N VAL A 43 -15.35 0.94 -4.93
CA VAL A 43 -14.11 0.15 -4.91
C VAL A 43 -14.19 -1.04 -5.85
N TYR A 44 -13.10 -1.31 -6.55
CA TYR A 44 -12.91 -2.47 -7.42
C TYR A 44 -11.59 -3.16 -7.03
N ARG A 45 -11.67 -4.43 -6.67
CA ARG A 45 -10.49 -5.28 -6.47
C ARG A 45 -10.05 -5.85 -7.81
N ARG A 46 -8.74 -6.08 -7.98
CA ARG A 46 -8.17 -6.67 -9.21
C ARG A 46 -8.59 -5.92 -10.48
N ALA A 47 -8.64 -4.60 -10.41
CA ALA A 47 -9.12 -3.75 -11.50
C ALA A 47 -8.19 -3.83 -12.72
N ARG A 48 -8.75 -3.67 -13.93
CA ARG A 48 -7.95 -3.66 -15.17
C ARG A 48 -7.03 -2.43 -15.19
N SER A 49 -5.75 -2.68 -15.40
CA SER A 49 -4.74 -1.66 -15.66
C SER A 49 -4.87 -1.12 -17.09
N VAL A 50 -4.43 0.12 -17.30
CA VAL A 50 -4.26 0.72 -18.64
C VAL A 50 -3.10 0.09 -19.41
N VAL A 51 -2.19 -0.61 -18.72
CA VAL A 51 -1.06 -1.30 -19.35
C VAL A 51 -1.54 -2.60 -20.01
N PRO A 52 -1.45 -2.72 -21.34
CA PRO A 52 -1.85 -3.92 -22.07
C PRO A 52 -0.89 -5.08 -21.78
N LEU A 53 -1.36 -6.29 -22.01
CA LEU A 53 -0.53 -7.50 -22.05
C LEU A 53 -0.53 -8.09 -23.46
N PRO A 54 0.51 -8.86 -23.81
CA PRO A 54 0.52 -9.61 -25.07
C PRO A 54 -0.49 -10.76 -25.02
N PRO A 55 -1.10 -11.13 -26.18
CA PRO A 55 -2.05 -12.22 -26.28
C PRO A 55 -1.56 -13.54 -25.66
N PRO A 56 -2.46 -14.39 -25.11
CA PRO A 56 -3.91 -14.21 -25.01
C PRO A 56 -4.35 -13.32 -23.83
N MET A 57 -3.40 -12.80 -23.05
CA MET A 57 -3.70 -11.85 -21.98
C MET A 57 -3.85 -10.44 -22.58
N HIS A 58 -4.84 -9.68 -22.15
CA HIS A 58 -5.11 -8.37 -22.77
C HIS A 58 -4.82 -7.19 -21.84
N PHE A 59 -4.77 -7.40 -20.53
CA PHE A 59 -4.61 -6.34 -19.54
C PHE A 59 -3.92 -6.89 -18.29
N SER A 60 -3.06 -6.07 -17.68
CA SER A 60 -2.59 -6.34 -16.32
C SER A 60 -3.66 -5.93 -15.29
N THR A 61 -3.53 -6.38 -14.05
CA THR A 61 -4.44 -6.01 -12.95
C THR A 61 -3.73 -5.14 -11.93
N LEU A 62 -4.50 -4.27 -11.28
CA LEU A 62 -4.15 -3.48 -10.09
C LEU A 62 -4.83 -4.10 -8.87
N ASP A 63 -4.20 -4.08 -7.70
CA ASP A 63 -4.81 -4.62 -6.48
C ASP A 63 -6.14 -3.94 -6.16
N VAL A 64 -6.16 -2.59 -6.14
CA VAL A 64 -7.36 -1.80 -5.86
C VAL A 64 -7.48 -0.61 -6.81
N ALA A 65 -8.69 -0.36 -7.32
CA ALA A 65 -9.07 0.90 -7.93
C ALA A 65 -10.32 1.48 -7.25
N CYS A 66 -10.35 2.79 -7.09
CA CYS A 66 -11.44 3.53 -6.46
C CYS A 66 -11.93 4.63 -7.38
N ALA A 67 -13.23 4.63 -7.69
CA ALA A 67 -13.91 5.73 -8.36
C ALA A 67 -14.59 6.62 -7.33
N ARG A 68 -14.41 7.94 -7.45
CA ARG A 68 -15.00 8.93 -6.55
C ARG A 68 -15.90 9.90 -7.31
N PRO A 69 -16.99 10.41 -6.70
CA PRO A 69 -17.89 11.35 -7.37
C PRO A 69 -17.22 12.65 -7.82
N ALA A 70 -16.22 13.12 -7.05
CA ALA A 70 -15.48 14.34 -7.35
C ALA A 70 -13.98 14.05 -7.45
N GLY A 71 -13.46 14.16 -8.68
CA GLY A 71 -12.03 14.11 -9.00
C GLY A 71 -11.55 12.77 -9.60
N PRO A 72 -10.26 12.70 -9.99
CA PRO A 72 -9.73 11.52 -10.68
C PRO A 72 -9.85 10.21 -9.88
N PRO A 73 -10.00 9.04 -10.54
CA PRO A 73 -9.90 7.74 -9.89
C PRO A 73 -8.56 7.56 -9.16
N VAL A 74 -8.57 6.76 -8.10
CA VAL A 74 -7.36 6.38 -7.35
C VAL A 74 -7.06 4.92 -7.66
N VAL A 75 -5.80 4.59 -7.90
CA VAL A 75 -5.34 3.20 -8.05
C VAL A 75 -4.23 2.92 -7.04
N VAL A 76 -4.26 1.75 -6.43
CA VAL A 76 -3.32 1.35 -5.38
C VAL A 76 -2.76 -0.02 -5.70
N GLU A 77 -1.44 -0.14 -5.59
CA GLU A 77 -0.73 -1.43 -5.58
C GLU A 77 -0.04 -1.64 -4.24
N VAL A 78 -0.07 -2.86 -3.74
CA VAL A 78 0.49 -3.24 -2.45
C VAL A 78 1.66 -4.20 -2.67
N ASP A 79 2.88 -3.76 -2.39
CA ASP A 79 4.07 -4.57 -2.64
C ASP A 79 5.01 -4.60 -1.45
N ARG A 80 5.51 -5.81 -1.16
CA ARG A 80 6.65 -5.99 -0.26
C ARG A 80 8.00 -5.66 -0.91
N SER A 81 8.16 -5.99 -2.18
CA SER A 81 9.43 -5.82 -2.94
C SER A 81 9.43 -4.59 -3.85
N ASP A 82 10.61 -4.03 -4.13
CA ASP A 82 10.76 -2.91 -5.04
C ASP A 82 10.72 -3.39 -6.49
N ARG A 83 9.51 -3.58 -7.02
CA ARG A 83 9.31 -4.09 -8.38
C ARG A 83 9.21 -2.94 -9.36
N ARG A 84 10.26 -2.77 -10.18
CA ARG A 84 10.27 -1.81 -11.30
C ARG A 84 9.03 -1.91 -12.19
N ARG A 85 8.59 -3.14 -12.47
CA ARG A 85 7.36 -3.41 -13.24
C ARG A 85 6.10 -2.82 -12.61
N THR A 86 5.95 -2.86 -11.28
CA THR A 86 4.80 -2.23 -10.60
C THR A 86 4.89 -0.72 -10.74
N LEU A 87 6.08 -0.15 -10.54
CA LEU A 87 6.30 1.28 -10.67
C LEU A 87 5.97 1.79 -12.08
N ASP A 88 6.45 1.11 -13.12
CA ASP A 88 6.18 1.51 -14.51
C ASP A 88 4.67 1.43 -14.82
N LYS A 89 3.98 0.42 -14.28
CA LYS A 89 2.52 0.32 -14.37
C LYS A 89 1.82 1.49 -13.69
N LEU A 90 2.22 1.85 -12.47
CA LEU A 90 1.65 2.99 -11.74
C LEU A 90 1.94 4.33 -12.43
N ARG A 91 3.09 4.48 -13.09
CA ARG A 91 3.41 5.66 -13.91
C ARG A 91 2.47 5.79 -15.10
N ALA A 92 2.20 4.70 -15.82
CA ALA A 92 1.25 4.69 -16.92
C ALA A 92 -0.19 5.05 -16.44
N GLU A 93 -0.58 4.59 -15.25
CA GLU A 93 -1.85 4.98 -14.63
C GLU A 93 -1.93 6.47 -14.29
N ALA A 94 -0.83 7.03 -13.79
CA ALA A 94 -0.73 8.45 -13.51
C ALA A 94 -0.77 9.30 -14.78
N GLU A 95 -0.09 8.87 -15.84
CA GLU A 95 -0.16 9.49 -17.17
C GLU A 95 -1.56 9.43 -17.77
N ALA A 96 -2.33 8.37 -17.48
CA ALA A 96 -3.75 8.26 -17.82
C ALA A 96 -4.66 9.13 -16.93
N GLY A 97 -4.09 10.00 -16.08
CA GLY A 97 -4.79 10.96 -15.25
C GLY A 97 -5.34 10.41 -13.94
N ARG A 98 -4.97 9.19 -13.53
CA ARG A 98 -5.37 8.62 -12.24
C ARG A 98 -4.41 9.05 -11.12
N ILE A 99 -4.88 9.03 -9.88
CA ILE A 99 -4.00 9.17 -8.72
C ILE A 99 -3.41 7.79 -8.41
N ALA A 100 -2.16 7.58 -8.80
CA ALA A 100 -1.45 6.31 -8.59
C ALA A 100 -0.74 6.30 -7.24
N VAL A 101 -1.02 5.28 -6.43
CA VAL A 101 -0.41 5.09 -5.11
C VAL A 101 0.30 3.75 -5.05
N TRP A 102 1.56 3.76 -4.64
CA TRP A 102 2.29 2.55 -4.28
C TRP A 102 2.35 2.40 -2.77
N LEU A 103 1.63 1.42 -2.23
CA LEU A 103 1.71 1.05 -0.83
C LEU A 103 2.81 0.02 -0.64
N ARG A 104 3.98 0.47 -0.20
CA ARG A 104 5.14 -0.38 0.04
C ARG A 104 5.20 -0.80 1.49
N TRP A 105 5.43 -2.07 1.76
CA TRP A 105 5.60 -2.57 3.13
C TRP A 105 6.85 -3.42 3.28
N GLY A 106 7.45 -3.42 4.46
CA GLY A 106 8.68 -4.18 4.68
C GLY A 106 9.47 -3.76 5.91
N THR A 107 10.57 -4.45 6.13
CA THR A 107 11.53 -4.16 7.19
C THR A 107 12.54 -3.11 6.73
N GLY A 108 12.86 -2.15 7.58
CA GLY A 108 13.87 -1.12 7.30
C GLY A 108 13.35 0.03 6.44
N ALA A 109 14.29 0.85 5.94
CA ALA A 109 13.97 2.00 5.10
C ALA A 109 13.45 1.56 3.72
N ILE A 110 12.40 2.23 3.25
CA ILE A 110 11.86 2.04 1.91
C ILE A 110 12.24 3.28 1.10
N ALA A 111 12.92 3.08 -0.02
CA ALA A 111 13.38 4.17 -0.87
C ALA A 111 12.21 5.02 -1.39
N PRO A 112 12.39 6.35 -1.49
CA PRO A 112 11.40 7.21 -2.11
C PRO A 112 11.25 6.86 -3.60
N VAL A 113 10.11 7.25 -4.17
CA VAL A 113 9.79 7.04 -5.58
C VAL A 113 9.73 8.40 -6.26
N ASP A 114 10.46 8.54 -7.36
CA ASP A 114 10.41 9.74 -8.19
C ASP A 114 9.25 9.71 -9.19
N GLY A 115 8.68 10.88 -9.44
CA GLY A 115 7.66 11.12 -10.45
C GLY A 115 6.24 11.22 -9.88
N PRO A 116 5.21 10.98 -10.70
CA PRO A 116 3.82 11.27 -10.33
C PRO A 116 3.17 10.19 -9.43
N VAL A 117 3.92 9.15 -9.05
CA VAL A 117 3.42 8.06 -8.20
C VAL A 117 3.60 8.42 -6.73
N HIS A 118 2.51 8.39 -5.97
CA HIS A 118 2.58 8.63 -4.53
C HIS A 118 3.03 7.39 -3.78
N LEU A 119 4.07 7.52 -2.96
CA LEU A 119 4.52 6.44 -2.08
C LEU A 119 3.83 6.53 -0.71
N VAL A 120 3.22 5.42 -0.27
CA VAL A 120 2.79 5.22 1.12
C VAL A 120 3.55 4.03 1.69
N THR A 121 4.08 4.15 2.90
CA THR A 121 4.90 3.10 3.51
C THR A 121 4.24 2.46 4.73
N CYS A 122 4.43 1.15 4.89
CA CYS A 122 4.05 0.38 6.06
C CYS A 122 5.28 -0.39 6.58
N GLY A 123 6.00 0.23 7.52
CA GLY A 123 7.12 -0.42 8.21
C GLY A 123 6.65 -1.57 9.10
N VAL A 124 7.35 -2.70 9.04
CA VAL A 124 7.09 -3.88 9.86
C VAL A 124 8.40 -4.37 10.48
N THR A 125 8.29 -5.15 11.56
CA THR A 125 9.37 -5.99 12.07
C THR A 125 9.19 -7.42 11.57
N ALA A 126 10.26 -8.19 11.54
CA ALA A 126 10.21 -9.58 11.09
C ALA A 126 10.98 -10.49 12.03
N ARG A 127 10.44 -11.69 12.24
CA ARG A 127 11.06 -12.76 13.02
C ARG A 127 11.04 -14.07 12.24
N SER A 128 12.06 -14.89 12.41
CA SER A 128 12.06 -16.24 11.88
C SER A 128 11.14 -17.12 12.72
N GLY A 129 10.31 -17.94 12.08
CA GLY A 129 9.48 -18.94 12.73
C GLY A 129 9.57 -20.29 12.01
N PRO A 130 8.99 -21.37 12.59
CA PRO A 130 9.03 -22.71 12.02
C PRO A 130 8.47 -22.79 10.59
N ASN A 131 7.50 -21.93 10.26
CA ASN A 131 6.81 -21.89 8.97
C ASN A 131 7.25 -20.71 8.09
N GLY A 132 8.47 -20.21 8.29
CA GLY A 132 9.03 -19.06 7.57
C GLY A 132 8.96 -17.75 8.36
N ARG A 133 9.20 -16.62 7.67
CA ARG A 133 9.22 -15.30 8.31
C ARG A 133 7.81 -14.86 8.72
N ARG A 134 7.69 -14.37 9.95
CA ARG A 134 6.49 -13.73 10.50
C ARG A 134 6.73 -12.24 10.68
N PHE A 135 5.69 -11.44 10.47
CA PHE A 135 5.75 -9.99 10.46
C PHE A 135 4.81 -9.41 11.50
N ASP A 136 5.32 -8.43 12.22
CA ASP A 136 4.61 -7.70 13.25
C ASP A 136 4.66 -6.21 12.94
N ARG A 137 3.57 -5.51 13.24
CA ARG A 137 3.53 -4.06 13.28
C ARG A 137 2.79 -3.66 14.53
N VAL A 138 3.48 -2.93 15.39
CA VAL A 138 2.88 -2.28 16.57
C VAL A 138 3.04 -0.78 16.37
N VAL A 139 1.95 -0.03 16.52
CA VAL A 139 2.05 1.43 16.56
C VAL A 139 2.92 1.78 17.75
N ALA A 140 3.99 2.56 17.53
CA ALA A 140 4.81 3.05 18.64
C ALA A 140 3.89 3.85 19.57
N THR A 141 3.52 3.26 20.71
CA THR A 141 3.05 4.05 21.84
C THR A 141 4.20 4.95 22.20
N HIS A 142 3.98 6.26 22.23
CA HIS A 142 4.96 7.21 22.74
C HIS A 142 5.39 6.72 24.14
N ARG A 143 6.56 6.08 24.22
CA ARG A 143 7.17 5.72 25.49
C ARG A 143 8.09 6.88 25.81
N PRO A 144 7.82 7.68 26.85
CA PRO A 144 8.80 8.66 27.28
C PRO A 144 10.12 7.93 27.59
N PRO A 145 11.28 8.58 27.37
CA PRO A 145 12.56 8.00 27.73
C PRO A 145 12.53 7.57 29.20
N PRO A 146 13.19 6.46 29.57
CA PRO A 146 13.23 6.02 30.96
C PRO A 146 13.81 7.13 31.83
N ASP A 147 13.21 7.36 32.99
CA ASP A 147 13.75 8.29 33.98
C ASP A 147 15.15 7.80 34.38
N HIS A 148 16.16 8.53 33.93
CA HIS A 148 17.51 8.35 34.45
C HIS A 148 17.57 9.01 35.82
N THR A 149 17.62 8.20 36.87
CA THR A 149 18.00 8.69 38.21
C THR A 149 19.48 9.05 38.15
N VAL A 150 19.80 10.30 38.51
CA VAL A 150 21.15 10.86 38.62
C VAL A 150 21.83 10.37 39.89
#